data_AF-A0A7X6UGP6-F1
#
_entry.id   AF-A0A7X6UGP6-F1
#
_cell.length_a   1.000
_cell.length_b   1.000
_cell.length_c   1.000
_cell.angle_alpha   90.00
_cell.angle_beta   90.00
_cell.angle_gamma   90.00
#
_symmetry.space_group_name_H-M   'P 1'
#
loop_
_entity.id
_entity.type
_entity.pdbx_description
1 polymer ?
#
loop_
_entity_poly.entity_id
_entity_poly.type
_entity_poly.pdbx_seq_one_letter_code
_entity_poly.pdbx_strand_id
1 'polypeptide(L)'
;MSQAYDNTSISQLKGPDRVRLRPGVIFGSDDLRGCQQSFFEILSNSIDEAREGHGRVITVKRFPDHSIEVTDRGRGIPLDFNPLENRFNWELVYCELYAGGKYKTNLGENYEYSLGLNGLGACATQYASKWFDVAVTRDGFLYELHFEAGHNIGGLKKTPVKTSLTGTVQRWMPDDQVFTDIAIPADYFHLVLKEQAVINKGVAFELIDELEQTKTVYEYPDG
;
A
#
# COMPACT_ATOMS: atom_id res chain seq x y z
N MET A 1 -18.77 25.59 -29.19
CA MET A 1 -19.76 24.61 -29.72
C MET A 1 -20.15 23.69 -28.58
N SER A 2 -21.44 23.51 -28.30
CA SER A 2 -21.91 22.53 -27.33
C SER A 2 -21.70 21.12 -27.90
N GLN A 3 -20.97 20.27 -27.18
CA GLN A 3 -20.83 18.87 -27.54
C GLN A 3 -22.23 18.21 -27.44
N ALA A 4 -22.71 17.61 -28.52
CA ALA A 4 -24.03 16.98 -28.55
C ALA A 4 -24.01 15.74 -27.63
N TYR A 5 -24.92 15.68 -26.67
CA TYR A 5 -25.07 14.52 -25.80
C TYR A 5 -25.84 13.43 -26.56
N ASP A 6 -25.11 12.42 -27.03
CA ASP A 6 -25.60 11.32 -27.86
C ASP A 6 -25.17 9.93 -27.32
N ASN A 7 -25.42 8.88 -28.10
CA ASN A 7 -25.11 7.49 -27.72
C ASN A 7 -23.62 7.23 -27.45
N THR A 8 -22.72 8.16 -27.77
CA THR A 8 -21.27 8.06 -27.50
C THR A 8 -20.84 8.87 -26.27
N SER A 9 -21.75 9.59 -25.62
CA SER A 9 -21.43 10.49 -24.51
C SER A 9 -21.25 9.80 -23.16
N ILE A 10 -21.68 8.54 -23.03
CA ILE A 10 -21.45 7.74 -21.83
C ILE A 10 -20.06 7.10 -21.91
N SER A 11 -19.24 7.30 -20.88
CA SER A 11 -17.90 6.73 -20.76
C SER A 11 -17.69 6.04 -19.43
N GLN A 12 -16.71 5.13 -19.39
CA GLN A 12 -16.30 4.42 -18.18
C GLN A 12 -14.81 4.66 -17.94
N LEU A 13 -14.46 4.96 -16.68
CA LEU A 13 -13.07 5.04 -16.25
C LEU A 13 -12.43 3.64 -16.20
N LYS A 14 -11.20 3.52 -16.69
CA LYS A 14 -10.46 2.26 -16.79
C LYS A 14 -9.13 2.36 -16.07
N GLY A 15 -8.69 1.27 -15.45
CA GLY A 15 -7.39 1.18 -14.79
C GLY A 15 -7.14 2.36 -13.84
N PRO A 16 -5.99 3.06 -13.96
CA PRO A 16 -5.63 4.17 -13.09
C PRO A 16 -6.64 5.31 -13.03
N ASP A 17 -7.33 5.60 -14.14
CA ASP A 17 -8.28 6.72 -14.22
C ASP A 17 -9.42 6.60 -13.21
N ARG A 18 -9.76 5.37 -12.79
CA ARG A 18 -10.80 5.13 -11.76
C ARG A 18 -10.46 5.79 -10.43
N VAL A 19 -9.17 5.94 -10.12
CA VAL A 19 -8.68 6.56 -8.88
C VAL A 19 -8.18 7.96 -9.17
N ARG A 20 -7.32 8.13 -10.18
CA ARG A 20 -6.64 9.40 -10.49
C ARG A 20 -7.62 10.55 -10.77
N LEU A 21 -8.73 10.29 -11.47
CA LEU A 21 -9.73 11.31 -11.76
C LEU A 21 -10.78 11.48 -10.66
N ARG A 22 -10.87 10.53 -9.73
CA ARG A 22 -11.89 10.50 -8.66
C ARG A 22 -11.30 10.07 -7.30
N PRO A 23 -10.20 10.67 -6.83
CA PRO A 23 -9.51 10.20 -5.63
C PRO A 23 -10.38 10.32 -4.38
N GLY A 24 -11.23 11.36 -4.28
CA GLY A 24 -12.16 11.51 -3.17
C GLY A 24 -13.20 10.40 -3.02
N VAL A 25 -13.51 9.65 -4.09
CA VAL A 25 -14.41 8.48 -4.00
C VAL A 25 -13.73 7.31 -3.30
N ILE A 26 -12.40 7.22 -3.41
CA ILE A 26 -11.60 6.08 -2.94
C ILE A 26 -10.98 6.38 -1.57
N PHE A 27 -10.40 7.57 -1.41
CA PHE A 27 -9.72 7.99 -0.18
C PHE A 27 -10.57 8.91 0.70
N GLY A 28 -11.83 9.18 0.32
CA GLY A 28 -12.74 10.08 1.04
C GLY A 28 -12.47 11.58 0.81
N SER A 29 -11.29 11.95 0.31
CA SER A 29 -10.92 13.30 -0.09
C SER A 29 -9.82 13.30 -1.16
N ASP A 30 -9.67 14.41 -1.87
CA ASP A 30 -8.57 14.73 -2.78
C ASP A 30 -7.57 15.73 -2.16
N ASP A 31 -7.74 16.09 -0.89
CA ASP A 31 -6.79 16.90 -0.12
C ASP A 31 -5.79 16.06 0.67
N LEU A 32 -5.03 16.71 1.55
CA LEU A 32 -4.04 16.07 2.41
C LEU A 32 -4.58 14.85 3.17
N ARG A 33 -5.87 14.84 3.55
CA ARG A 33 -6.50 13.70 4.23
C ARG A 33 -6.59 12.47 3.31
N GLY A 34 -6.84 12.68 2.02
CA GLY A 34 -6.81 11.62 1.02
C GLY A 34 -5.41 11.03 0.86
N CYS A 35 -4.39 11.90 0.84
CA CYS A 35 -2.98 11.48 0.82
C CYS A 35 -2.62 10.67 2.08
N GLN A 36 -3.02 11.15 3.26
CA GLN A 36 -2.87 10.44 4.54
C GLN A 36 -3.55 9.06 4.53
N GLN A 37 -4.77 8.96 3.98
CA GLN A 37 -5.47 7.68 3.83
C GLN A 37 -4.68 6.72 2.94
N SER A 38 -4.13 7.20 1.82
CA SER A 38 -3.31 6.35 0.92
C SER A 38 -2.10 5.73 1.63
N PHE A 39 -1.49 6.46 2.57
CA PHE A 39 -0.44 5.93 3.44
C PHE A 39 -0.98 4.89 4.43
N PHE A 40 -2.10 5.19 5.07
CA PHE A 40 -2.71 4.28 6.03
C PHE A 40 -3.12 2.95 5.38
N GLU A 41 -3.58 2.96 4.13
CA GLU A 41 -3.89 1.75 3.36
C GLU A 41 -2.68 0.81 3.26
N ILE A 42 -1.48 1.34 2.97
CA ILE A 42 -0.26 0.53 2.87
C ILE A 42 0.21 0.07 4.26
N LEU A 43 0.20 0.97 5.24
CA LEU A 43 0.55 0.65 6.62
C LEU A 43 -0.34 -0.46 7.19
N SER A 44 -1.66 -0.40 6.94
CA SER A 44 -2.63 -1.36 7.46
C SER A 44 -2.38 -2.78 6.96
N ASN A 45 -1.90 -2.96 5.71
CA ASN A 45 -1.52 -4.26 5.20
C ASN A 45 -0.32 -4.86 5.96
N SER A 46 0.64 -4.02 6.36
CA SER A 46 1.77 -4.45 7.20
C SER A 46 1.33 -4.82 8.62
N ILE A 47 0.38 -4.06 9.17
CA ILE A 47 -0.22 -4.34 10.50
C ILE A 47 -0.97 -5.67 10.49
N ASP A 48 -1.72 -5.96 9.42
CA ASP A 48 -2.45 -7.21 9.29
C ASP A 48 -1.50 -8.43 9.28
N GLU A 49 -0.33 -8.35 8.63
CA GLU A 49 0.68 -9.41 8.70
C GLU A 49 1.20 -9.61 10.15
N ALA A 50 1.50 -8.51 10.85
CA ALA A 50 1.98 -8.56 12.22
C ALA A 50 0.92 -9.13 13.19
N ARG A 51 -0.36 -8.80 13.00
CA ARG A 51 -1.49 -9.34 13.77
C ARG A 51 -1.66 -10.85 13.61
N GLU A 52 -1.39 -11.36 12.43
CA GLU A 52 -1.37 -12.81 12.14
C GLU A 52 -0.10 -13.49 12.67
N GLY A 53 0.76 -12.77 13.40
CA GLY A 53 1.98 -13.28 14.01
C GLY A 53 3.19 -13.30 13.08
N HIS A 54 3.12 -12.65 11.92
CA HIS A 54 4.18 -12.61 10.93
C HIS A 54 4.90 -11.26 10.94
N GLY A 55 6.13 -11.26 11.45
CA GLY A 55 6.90 -10.03 11.65
C GLY A 55 6.45 -9.27 12.89
N ARG A 56 7.38 -8.54 13.51
CA ARG A 56 7.14 -7.73 14.71
C ARG A 56 7.67 -6.31 14.58
N VAL A 57 8.19 -5.96 13.42
CA VAL A 57 8.77 -4.64 13.16
C VAL A 57 8.18 -4.15 11.85
N ILE A 58 7.58 -2.97 11.91
CA ILE A 58 7.11 -2.21 10.76
C ILE A 58 7.89 -0.90 10.76
N THR A 59 8.63 -0.65 9.70
CA THR A 59 9.41 0.59 9.54
C THR A 59 8.71 1.47 8.52
N VAL A 60 8.36 2.69 8.94
CA VAL A 60 7.91 3.77 8.07
C VAL A 60 9.04 4.76 7.90
N LYS A 61 9.32 5.11 6.66
CA LYS A 61 10.32 6.10 6.32
C LYS A 61 9.70 7.20 5.47
N ARG A 62 9.90 8.45 5.85
CA ARG A 62 9.53 9.61 5.01
C ARG A 62 10.77 10.30 4.48
N PHE A 63 10.70 10.81 3.26
CA PHE A 63 11.83 11.38 2.54
C PHE A 63 11.60 12.88 2.22
N PRO A 64 12.66 13.67 1.96
CA PRO A 64 12.54 15.08 1.63
C PRO A 64 11.75 15.39 0.34
N ASP A 65 11.62 14.42 -0.56
CA ASP A 65 10.85 14.52 -1.80
C ASP A 65 9.35 14.18 -1.62
N HIS A 66 8.88 14.06 -0.38
CA HIS A 66 7.54 13.59 0.01
C HIS A 66 7.26 12.12 -0.32
N SER A 67 8.26 11.35 -0.79
CA SER A 67 8.10 9.91 -0.87
C SER A 67 8.02 9.26 0.51
N ILE A 68 7.33 8.14 0.57
CA ILE A 68 7.07 7.37 1.78
C ILE A 68 7.44 5.91 1.49
N GLU A 69 8.03 5.24 2.46
CA GLU A 69 8.31 3.81 2.41
C GLU A 69 7.72 3.12 3.63
N VAL A 70 7.09 1.97 3.42
CA VAL A 70 6.65 1.08 4.47
C VAL A 70 7.32 -0.27 4.24
N THR A 71 8.04 -0.72 5.26
CA THR A 71 8.72 -2.01 5.28
C THR A 71 8.16 -2.88 6.40
N ASP A 72 7.74 -4.10 6.06
CA ASP A 72 7.36 -5.12 7.02
C ASP A 72 8.31 -6.34 6.96
N ARG A 73 8.24 -7.16 8.01
CA ARG A 73 8.91 -8.47 8.08
C ARG A 73 7.90 -9.62 8.11
N GLY A 74 6.78 -9.43 7.41
CA GLY A 74 5.70 -10.40 7.28
C GLY A 74 6.08 -11.54 6.34
N ARG A 75 5.07 -12.25 5.83
CA ARG A 75 5.27 -13.38 4.91
C ARG A 75 5.71 -12.97 3.50
N GLY A 76 5.56 -11.69 3.16
CA GLY A 76 5.68 -11.17 1.80
C GLY A 76 4.42 -11.44 0.97
N ILE A 77 3.99 -10.43 0.19
CA ILE A 77 2.83 -10.51 -0.69
C ILE A 77 3.05 -11.58 -1.79
N PRO A 78 2.10 -12.50 -2.05
CA PRO A 78 2.19 -13.37 -3.20
C PRO A 78 2.13 -12.55 -4.51
N LEU A 79 3.15 -12.65 -5.36
CA LEU A 79 3.20 -11.91 -6.63
C LEU A 79 3.23 -12.80 -7.87
N ASP A 80 3.44 -14.11 -7.71
CA ASP A 80 3.55 -15.04 -8.82
C ASP A 80 2.18 -15.38 -9.46
N PHE A 81 2.22 -16.18 -10.53
CA PHE A 81 1.05 -16.61 -11.29
C PHE A 81 0.05 -17.37 -10.41
N ASN A 82 -1.21 -16.95 -10.46
CA ASN A 82 -2.33 -17.58 -9.79
C ASN A 82 -3.11 -18.42 -10.81
N PRO A 83 -3.05 -19.77 -10.74
CA PRO A 83 -3.75 -20.63 -11.69
C PRO A 83 -5.27 -20.61 -11.51
N LEU A 84 -5.80 -20.22 -10.34
CA LEU A 84 -7.25 -20.13 -10.10
C LEU A 84 -7.85 -18.90 -10.77
N GLU A 85 -7.10 -17.78 -10.75
CA GLU A 85 -7.51 -16.51 -11.36
C GLU A 85 -7.01 -16.36 -12.81
N ASN A 86 -6.15 -17.28 -13.27
CA ASN A 86 -5.47 -17.23 -14.56
C ASN A 86 -4.78 -15.87 -14.83
N ARG A 87 -4.20 -15.29 -13.78
CA ARG A 87 -3.56 -13.96 -13.75
C ARG A 87 -2.41 -13.96 -12.76
N PHE A 88 -1.46 -13.03 -12.87
CA PHE A 88 -0.47 -12.87 -11.81
C PHE A 88 -1.07 -12.19 -10.58
N ASN A 89 -0.68 -12.63 -9.39
CA ASN A 89 -1.18 -12.01 -8.17
C ASN A 89 -0.75 -10.55 -8.04
N TRP A 90 0.39 -10.13 -8.61
CA TRP A 90 0.76 -8.72 -8.61
C TRP A 90 -0.23 -7.84 -9.40
N GLU A 91 -0.79 -8.35 -10.50
CA GLU A 91 -1.82 -7.63 -11.27
C GLU A 91 -3.09 -7.48 -10.46
N LEU A 92 -3.46 -8.52 -9.70
CA LEU A 92 -4.62 -8.49 -8.82
C LEU A 92 -4.40 -7.48 -7.68
N VAL A 93 -3.24 -7.52 -7.02
CA VAL A 93 -2.96 -6.65 -5.86
C VAL A 93 -2.81 -5.18 -6.26
N TYR A 94 -2.12 -4.89 -7.35
CA TYR A 94 -1.72 -3.52 -7.71
C TYR A 94 -2.46 -2.92 -8.90
N CYS A 95 -3.25 -3.70 -9.66
CA CYS A 95 -3.94 -3.20 -10.84
C CYS A 95 -5.43 -3.51 -10.88
N GLU A 96 -5.96 -4.30 -9.95
CA GLU A 96 -7.39 -4.61 -9.88
C GLU A 96 -7.99 -4.05 -8.59
N LEU A 97 -8.97 -3.15 -8.72
CA LEU A 97 -9.75 -2.70 -7.58
C LEU A 97 -10.71 -3.83 -7.18
N TYR A 98 -10.89 -4.05 -5.87
CA TYR A 98 -11.70 -5.12 -5.32
C TYR A 98 -11.13 -6.53 -5.57
N ALA A 99 -9.80 -6.64 -5.59
CA ALA A 99 -9.09 -7.91 -5.60
C ALA A 99 -8.22 -8.04 -4.33
N GLY A 100 -8.24 -9.21 -3.71
CA GLY A 100 -7.52 -9.46 -2.46
C GLY A 100 -7.87 -10.79 -1.82
N GLY A 101 -7.00 -11.28 -0.92
CA GLY A 101 -7.19 -12.55 -0.21
C GLY A 101 -8.13 -12.46 1.00
N LYS A 102 -8.64 -11.27 1.34
CA LYS A 102 -9.31 -10.97 2.61
C LYS A 102 -10.84 -11.09 2.57
N TYR A 103 -11.41 -11.69 1.52
CA TYR A 103 -12.87 -11.83 1.37
C TYR A 103 -13.49 -13.04 2.11
N LYS A 104 -12.66 -13.92 2.69
CA LYS A 104 -13.12 -15.16 3.38
C LYS A 104 -13.29 -14.98 4.89
N THR A 105 -13.56 -13.77 5.38
CA THR A 105 -13.75 -13.48 6.82
C THR A 105 -14.95 -14.21 7.45
N ASN A 106 -15.88 -14.75 6.65
CA ASN A 106 -17.03 -15.54 7.15
C ASN A 106 -16.80 -17.06 7.21
N LEU A 107 -15.58 -17.56 6.93
CA LEU A 107 -15.29 -19.01 6.87
C LEU A 107 -14.12 -19.47 7.76
N GLY A 108 -13.58 -18.62 8.64
CA GLY A 108 -12.56 -19.02 9.62
C GLY A 108 -11.17 -19.34 9.04
N GLU A 109 -10.91 -19.04 7.76
CA GLU A 109 -9.61 -19.26 7.12
C GLU A 109 -9.05 -17.93 6.58
N ASN A 110 -8.12 -17.35 7.36
CA ASN A 110 -7.35 -16.11 7.14
C ASN A 110 -8.11 -14.79 7.40
N TYR A 111 -7.50 -13.95 8.25
CA TYR A 111 -7.86 -12.54 8.52
C TYR A 111 -9.17 -12.29 9.28
N GLU A 112 -9.36 -12.96 10.42
CA GLU A 112 -10.59 -12.86 11.23
C GLU A 112 -10.96 -11.42 11.65
N TYR A 113 -9.99 -10.49 11.69
CA TYR A 113 -10.20 -9.05 11.95
C TYR A 113 -9.17 -8.14 11.22
N SER A 114 -9.14 -8.18 9.89
CA SER A 114 -8.27 -7.30 9.08
C SER A 114 -8.81 -5.87 8.97
N LEU A 115 -7.92 -4.88 8.98
CA LEU A 115 -8.28 -3.47 8.74
C LEU A 115 -8.56 -3.19 7.25
N GLY A 116 -7.98 -3.97 6.33
CA GLY A 116 -8.10 -3.81 4.87
C GLY A 116 -9.08 -4.80 4.23
N LEU A 117 -10.39 -4.67 4.48
CA LEU A 117 -11.40 -5.64 4.04
C LEU A 117 -11.83 -5.52 2.57
N ASN A 118 -11.49 -4.41 1.90
CA ASN A 118 -12.14 -4.07 0.62
C ASN A 118 -11.34 -4.47 -0.63
N GLY A 119 -10.05 -4.83 -0.48
CA GLY A 119 -9.16 -5.11 -1.62
C GLY A 119 -8.94 -3.90 -2.53
N LEU A 120 -8.88 -2.71 -1.92
CA LEU A 120 -8.71 -1.43 -2.63
C LEU A 120 -7.35 -0.80 -2.36
N GLY A 121 -6.84 -0.89 -1.13
CA GLY A 121 -5.74 -0.05 -0.64
C GLY A 121 -4.49 0.00 -1.51
N ALA A 122 -3.87 -1.16 -1.80
CA ALA A 122 -2.61 -1.21 -2.55
C ALA A 122 -2.76 -0.71 -4.00
N CYS A 123 -3.78 -1.19 -4.71
CA CYS A 123 -4.11 -0.75 -6.07
C CYS A 123 -4.46 0.75 -6.12
N ALA A 124 -5.28 1.23 -5.17
CA ALA A 124 -5.65 2.64 -5.10
C ALA A 124 -4.45 3.54 -4.85
N THR A 125 -3.63 3.23 -3.84
CA THR A 125 -2.41 4.00 -3.53
C THR A 125 -1.44 3.98 -4.71
N GLN A 126 -1.26 2.83 -5.36
CA GLN A 126 -0.42 2.72 -6.54
C GLN A 126 -0.94 3.59 -7.71
N TYR A 127 -2.24 3.60 -7.98
CA TYR A 127 -2.83 4.46 -9.01
C TYR A 127 -2.71 5.96 -8.68
N ALA A 128 -2.79 6.31 -7.40
CA ALA A 128 -2.67 7.68 -6.90
C ALA A 128 -1.22 8.16 -6.72
N SER A 129 -0.25 7.33 -7.07
CA SER A 129 1.18 7.66 -6.95
C SER A 129 1.76 8.13 -8.27
N LYS A 130 2.69 9.08 -8.18
CA LYS A 130 3.51 9.50 -9.32
C LYS A 130 4.42 8.37 -9.75
N TRP A 131 5.02 7.69 -8.78
CA TRP A 131 5.68 6.39 -8.94
C TRP A 131 5.48 5.52 -7.70
N PHE A 132 5.53 4.20 -7.88
CA PHE A 132 5.35 3.21 -6.82
C PHE A 132 6.30 2.02 -7.06
N ASP A 133 7.18 1.75 -6.11
CA ASP A 133 8.14 0.66 -6.10
C ASP A 133 7.75 -0.40 -5.08
N VAL A 134 7.85 -1.66 -5.49
CA VAL A 134 7.58 -2.82 -4.65
C VAL A 134 8.76 -3.74 -4.69
N ALA A 135 9.27 -4.13 -3.52
CA ALA A 135 10.21 -5.22 -3.37
C ALA A 135 9.68 -6.24 -2.36
N VAL A 136 9.49 -7.48 -2.79
CA VAL A 136 9.01 -8.57 -1.92
C VAL A 136 10.04 -9.68 -1.90
N THR A 137 10.47 -10.07 -0.70
CA THR A 137 11.28 -11.27 -0.51
C THR A 137 10.39 -12.40 -0.02
N ARG A 138 10.26 -13.46 -0.82
CA ARG A 138 9.41 -14.62 -0.52
C ARG A 138 9.81 -15.84 -1.36
N ASP A 139 9.66 -17.04 -0.80
CA ASP A 139 9.84 -18.32 -1.52
C ASP A 139 11.23 -18.47 -2.19
N GLY A 140 12.27 -17.86 -1.62
CA GLY A 140 13.63 -17.87 -2.16
C GLY A 140 13.87 -16.90 -3.33
N PHE A 141 12.95 -15.97 -3.57
CA PHE A 141 13.05 -14.95 -4.61
C PHE A 141 12.85 -13.54 -4.05
N LEU A 142 13.53 -12.59 -4.68
CA LEU A 142 13.22 -11.17 -4.64
C LEU A 142 12.39 -10.83 -5.87
N TYR A 143 11.19 -10.32 -5.64
CA TYR A 143 10.27 -9.82 -6.65
C TYR A 143 10.30 -8.30 -6.62
N GLU A 144 10.44 -7.67 -7.78
CA GLU A 144 10.50 -6.23 -7.92
C GLU A 144 9.49 -5.76 -8.97
N LEU A 145 8.74 -4.70 -8.67
CA LEU A 145 7.83 -4.01 -9.58
C LEU A 145 8.07 -2.51 -9.47
N HIS A 146 8.02 -1.84 -10.61
CA HIS A 146 8.03 -0.38 -10.72
C HIS A 146 6.78 0.08 -11.46
N PHE A 147 6.16 1.14 -10.96
CA PHE A 147 5.02 1.77 -11.60
C PHE A 147 5.21 3.28 -11.73
N GLU A 148 4.69 3.85 -12.82
CA GLU A 148 4.60 5.30 -13.03
C GLU A 148 3.15 5.66 -13.36
N ALA A 149 2.57 6.63 -12.64
CA ALA A 149 1.19 7.10 -12.82
C ALA A 149 0.14 5.98 -12.95
N GLY A 150 0.33 4.89 -12.21
CA GLY A 150 -0.55 3.72 -12.23
C GLY A 150 -0.20 2.62 -13.23
N HIS A 151 0.82 2.80 -14.08
CA HIS A 151 1.20 1.83 -15.10
C HIS A 151 2.48 1.07 -14.72
N ASN A 152 2.48 -0.25 -14.92
CA ASN A 152 3.66 -1.08 -14.67
C ASN A 152 4.74 -0.82 -15.73
N ILE A 153 5.94 -0.52 -15.27
CA ILE A 153 7.10 -0.23 -16.12
C ILE A 153 8.11 -1.37 -15.95
N GLY A 154 8.37 -2.09 -17.04
CA GLY A 154 9.40 -3.14 -17.07
C GLY A 154 8.95 -4.54 -16.61
N GLY A 155 7.69 -4.72 -16.20
CA GLY A 155 7.16 -6.03 -15.80
C GLY A 155 7.56 -6.43 -14.37
N LEU A 156 7.15 -7.64 -13.98
CA LEU A 156 7.63 -8.29 -12.76
C LEU A 156 9.06 -8.81 -12.97
N LYS A 157 10.01 -8.30 -12.18
CA LYS A 157 11.35 -8.88 -12.10
C LYS A 157 11.42 -9.88 -10.95
N LYS A 158 11.87 -11.10 -11.23
CA LYS A 158 12.00 -12.19 -10.25
C LYS A 158 13.44 -12.68 -10.22
N THR A 159 14.13 -12.49 -9.10
CA THR A 159 15.55 -12.83 -8.92
C THR A 159 15.72 -13.83 -7.78
N PRO A 160 16.38 -14.99 -7.98
CA PRO A 160 16.69 -15.90 -6.88
C PRO A 160 17.60 -15.24 -5.83
N VAL A 161 17.31 -15.46 -4.55
CA VAL A 161 18.09 -14.92 -3.43
C VAL A 161 18.40 -16.01 -2.41
N LYS A 162 19.58 -15.92 -1.77
CA LYS A 162 19.99 -16.81 -0.68
C LYS A 162 19.74 -16.11 0.66
N THR A 163 18.48 -16.04 1.06
CA THR A 163 18.08 -15.47 2.35
C THR A 163 16.89 -16.22 2.92
N SER A 164 16.85 -16.32 4.26
CA SER A 164 15.69 -16.80 5.00
C SER A 164 14.74 -15.67 5.40
N LEU A 165 15.10 -14.41 5.09
CA LEU A 165 14.27 -13.25 5.39
C LEU A 165 13.10 -13.19 4.42
N THR A 166 11.94 -12.79 4.94
CA THR A 166 10.74 -12.47 4.18
C THR A 166 10.25 -11.08 4.55
N GLY A 167 9.46 -10.48 3.67
CA GLY A 167 8.84 -9.20 3.93
C GLY A 167 8.54 -8.44 2.65
N THR A 168 7.85 -7.32 2.84
CA THR A 168 7.45 -6.41 1.78
C THR A 168 8.05 -5.04 2.05
N VAL A 169 8.64 -4.43 1.04
CA VAL A 169 9.01 -3.01 1.01
C VAL A 169 8.16 -2.36 -0.08
N GLN A 170 7.43 -1.32 0.29
CA GLN A 170 6.64 -0.53 -0.64
C GLN A 170 7.04 0.93 -0.46
N ARG A 171 7.59 1.53 -1.52
CA ARG A 171 8.00 2.93 -1.53
C ARG A 171 7.29 3.66 -2.65
N TRP A 172 6.74 4.83 -2.38
CA TRP A 172 6.02 5.60 -3.39
C TRP A 172 6.09 7.08 -3.13
N MET A 173 5.84 7.85 -4.19
CA MET A 173 5.63 9.30 -4.09
C MET A 173 4.18 9.59 -4.47
N PRO A 174 3.36 10.13 -3.54
CA PRO A 174 2.01 10.59 -3.87
C PRO A 174 2.04 11.60 -5.02
N ASP A 175 1.01 11.57 -5.87
CA ASP A 175 0.96 12.41 -7.07
C ASP A 175 0.27 13.75 -6.80
N ASP A 176 0.94 14.86 -7.11
CA ASP A 176 0.41 16.22 -7.02
C ASP A 176 -0.62 16.54 -8.12
N GLN A 177 -0.79 15.64 -9.09
CA GLN A 177 -1.91 15.67 -10.05
C GLN A 177 -3.17 14.97 -9.52
N VAL A 178 -3.06 14.19 -8.45
CA VAL A 178 -4.15 13.42 -7.86
C VAL A 178 -4.59 14.05 -6.53
N PHE A 179 -3.64 14.42 -5.68
CA PHE A 179 -3.92 15.12 -4.42
C PHE A 179 -3.57 16.60 -4.53
N THR A 180 -4.42 17.45 -3.96
CA THR A 180 -4.18 18.90 -3.89
C THR A 180 -3.06 19.27 -2.91
N ASP A 181 -2.70 18.36 -2.00
CA ASP A 181 -1.53 18.46 -1.13
C ASP A 181 -0.99 17.05 -0.82
N ILE A 182 0.33 16.90 -0.86
CA ILE A 182 1.07 15.65 -0.62
C ILE A 182 2.02 15.74 0.57
N ALA A 183 2.16 16.91 1.19
CA ALA A 183 3.13 17.17 2.26
C ALA A 183 2.60 16.69 3.63
N ILE A 184 2.54 15.38 3.83
CA ILE A 184 2.11 14.81 5.13
C ILE A 184 3.07 15.27 6.26
N PRO A 185 2.55 15.95 7.31
CA PRO A 185 3.38 16.46 8.40
C PRO A 185 3.92 15.33 9.29
N ALA A 186 5.08 15.55 9.94
CA ALA A 186 5.72 14.56 10.80
C ALA A 186 4.78 14.10 11.94
N ASP A 187 4.07 15.06 12.53
CA ASP A 187 3.12 14.84 13.62
C ASP A 187 2.06 13.80 13.27
N TYR A 188 1.62 13.73 12.01
CA TYR A 188 0.66 12.70 11.58
C TYR A 188 1.27 11.30 11.64
N PHE A 189 2.51 11.11 11.15
CA PHE A 189 3.19 9.82 11.25
C PHE A 189 3.43 9.42 12.70
N HIS A 190 3.90 10.35 13.54
CA HIS A 190 4.09 10.11 14.96
C HIS A 190 2.78 9.71 15.66
N LEU A 191 1.68 10.42 15.38
CA LEU A 191 0.36 10.13 15.93
C LEU A 191 -0.10 8.72 15.54
N VAL A 192 -0.16 8.43 14.24
CA VAL A 192 -0.65 7.16 13.72
C VAL A 192 0.18 5.99 14.23
N LEU A 193 1.51 6.07 14.16
CA LEU A 193 2.38 4.97 14.58
C LEU A 193 2.30 4.71 16.09
N LYS A 194 2.19 5.78 16.90
CA LYS A 194 1.98 5.66 18.34
C LYS A 194 0.64 4.99 18.66
N GLU A 195 -0.45 5.43 18.04
CA GLU A 195 -1.78 4.83 18.23
C GLU A 195 -1.79 3.36 17.82
N GLN A 196 -1.17 3.01 16.68
CA GLN A 196 -1.07 1.63 16.24
C GLN A 196 -0.19 0.78 17.16
N ALA A 197 0.89 1.33 17.73
CA ALA A 197 1.72 0.60 18.68
C ALA A 197 0.97 0.26 19.99
N VAL A 198 0.08 1.15 20.45
CA VAL A 198 -0.78 0.90 21.63
C VAL A 198 -1.80 -0.22 21.35
N ILE A 199 -2.38 -0.25 20.15
CA ILE A 199 -3.41 -1.23 19.78
C ILE A 199 -2.79 -2.61 19.47
N ASN A 200 -1.62 -2.62 18.83
CA ASN A 200 -0.97 -3.83 18.32
C ASN A 200 0.17 -4.27 19.24
N LYS A 201 -0.19 -4.91 20.36
CA LYS A 201 0.75 -5.34 21.40
C LYS A 201 1.90 -6.18 20.86
N GLY A 202 3.13 -5.82 21.24
CA GLY A 202 4.35 -6.54 20.84
C GLY A 202 4.78 -6.32 19.38
N VAL A 203 4.19 -5.34 18.68
CA VAL A 203 4.64 -4.88 17.37
C VAL A 203 5.36 -3.54 17.55
N ALA A 204 6.61 -3.48 17.08
CA ALA A 204 7.40 -2.26 17.04
C ALA A 204 7.12 -1.49 15.74
N PHE A 205 6.79 -0.22 15.88
CA PHE A 205 6.63 0.73 14.77
C PHE A 205 7.80 1.71 14.81
N GLU A 206 8.64 1.68 13.77
CA GLU A 206 9.76 2.60 13.64
C GLU A 206 9.41 3.71 12.65
N LEU A 207 9.57 4.97 13.04
CA LEU A 207 9.57 6.12 12.14
C LEU A 207 11.00 6.56 11.88
N ILE A 208 11.40 6.60 10.62
CA ILE A 208 12.64 7.22 10.16
C ILE A 208 12.28 8.46 9.35
N ASP A 209 12.66 9.61 9.86
CA ASP A 209 12.45 10.89 9.20
C ASP A 209 13.76 11.37 8.57
N GLU A 210 13.90 11.24 7.26
CA GLU A 210 15.08 11.73 6.54
C GLU A 210 15.11 13.25 6.38
N LEU A 211 13.97 13.94 6.57
CA LEU A 211 13.96 15.40 6.53
C LEU A 211 14.54 15.97 7.83
N GLU A 212 14.13 15.40 8.97
CA GLU A 212 14.56 15.85 10.30
C GLU A 212 15.78 15.07 10.83
N GLN A 213 16.22 14.04 10.11
CA GLN A 213 17.31 13.13 10.50
C GLN A 213 17.06 12.48 11.86
N THR A 214 15.81 12.05 12.11
CA THR A 214 15.39 11.42 13.37
C THR A 214 14.97 9.97 13.15
N LYS A 215 15.12 9.17 14.21
CA LYS A 215 14.53 7.83 14.31
C LYS A 215 13.78 7.73 15.63
N THR A 216 12.50 7.36 15.57
CA THR A 216 11.66 7.12 16.73
C THR A 216 11.07 5.73 16.67
N VAL A 217 11.00 5.03 17.80
CA VAL A 217 10.43 3.68 17.90
C VAL A 217 9.28 3.71 18.90
N TYR A 218 8.14 3.16 18.48
CA TYR A 218 6.97 2.96 19.31
C TYR A 218 6.74 1.46 19.49
N GLU A 219 6.84 0.99 20.72
CA GLU A 219 6.53 -0.38 21.10
C GLU A 219 5.94 -0.35 22.51
N TYR A 220 4.72 -0.88 22.66
CA TYR A 220 4.02 -0.98 23.93
C TYR A 220 3.69 -2.46 24.18
N PRO A 221 4.55 -3.21 24.91
CA PRO A 221 4.37 -4.64 25.11
C PRO A 221 3.04 -5.03 25.78
N ASP A 222 2.52 -4.15 26.62
CA ASP A 222 1.29 -4.39 27.40
C ASP A 222 0.04 -3.69 26.84
N GLY A 223 0.21 -2.84 25.80
CA GLY A 223 -0.81 -1.93 25.28
C GLY A 223 -0.71 -0.55 25.90
#